data_AF-A0A453DF63-F1
#
_entry.id   AF-A0A453DF63-F1
#
_cell.length_a   1.000
_cell.length_b   1.000
_cell.length_c   1.000
_cell.angle_alpha   90.00
_cell.angle_beta   90.00
_cell.angle_gamma   90.00
#
_symmetry.space_group_name_H-M   'P 1'
#
loop_
_entity.id
_entity.type
_entity.pdbx_description
1 polymer ?
#
loop_
_entity_poly.entity_id
_entity_poly.type
_entity_poly.pdbx_seq_one_letter_code
_entity_poly.pdbx_strand_id
1 'polypeptide(L)'
;CRCELNQLPMRQWSKKQIQNVVSFLIFITLSVRSDLVAVLAVSAPLVSMKLSSRAIRQDHGIADGEAFKANMKRALNLFYGAAFAHGAISALWMTAQAGANTWIEVIVSDQHGFSPKVIRAYLRKTKDMCLKNKTSATSWNLITYGAGLLDSSLPEEYAAGGRVLTMLIDKDVPLQVRRLLIRSPRQRIQKLIGTLAWRSPADQEMIWLAARIVEHLASDLNLAHFPGALECISSLLNHKILHLPFVPGQREDGEGIDKDLLLPGLRILENLAHDTTNCTLIYNSKGLLSKIVAPVSSNEFVEDIKSSAAWNKVADGSLKVVSRLMGSSGRTGKNMCRLIANNRNAVKNLEVVLEMDIKSNSGIIELQMRAIEVLTQLALHHPASASFMMRREKLIERALHIFLAADWMEDYLKDEKKKIEKPTLSQKNTSPIPSMGRCIDNLIKKVKEKRAKQARETRVEKKMKEVQKTASRLKEKAGEALAMLSSDSEAIKSFTGCDDDIHRLTELLDCNIKSIKCKISTADTVEIDINTDCRISVGVILKNLSNYVKAPTLRKVWLTTPTPTRQKFSAINFCKNKCTWKGGCLSFYHI
;
A
#
# COMPACT_ATOMS: atom_id res chain seq x y z
N CYS A 1 -15.95 -59.38 37.40
CA CYS A 1 -16.34 -58.23 36.56
C CYS A 1 -15.10 -57.50 36.03
N ARG A 2 -14.62 -57.87 34.83
CA ARG A 2 -13.70 -57.02 34.06
C ARG A 2 -13.59 -57.56 32.63
N CYS A 3 -14.37 -56.99 31.70
CA CYS A 3 -14.09 -57.03 30.26
C CYS A 3 -15.10 -56.17 29.50
N GLU A 4 -15.10 -54.85 29.71
CA GLU A 4 -15.64 -53.90 28.73
C GLU A 4 -14.91 -52.58 28.88
N LEU A 5 -13.85 -52.39 28.09
CA LEU A 5 -13.42 -51.07 27.61
C LEU A 5 -12.47 -51.32 26.44
N ASN A 6 -12.95 -51.04 25.23
CA ASN A 6 -12.20 -50.79 23.97
C ASN A 6 -12.95 -51.33 22.74
N GLN A 7 -14.18 -50.86 22.53
CA GLN A 7 -14.72 -50.76 21.18
C GLN A 7 -15.17 -49.32 20.94
N LEU A 8 -14.38 -48.61 20.12
CA LEU A 8 -14.68 -47.45 19.27
C LEU A 8 -13.47 -46.49 19.25
N PRO A 9 -12.60 -46.60 18.23
CA PRO A 9 -12.44 -45.46 17.31
C PRO A 9 -12.17 -45.85 15.83
N MET A 10 -12.70 -46.97 15.33
CA MET A 10 -12.49 -47.37 13.91
C MET A 10 -13.54 -46.83 12.92
N ARG A 11 -14.68 -46.32 13.38
CA ARG A 11 -15.81 -45.93 12.50
C ARG A 11 -15.76 -44.50 11.93
N GLN A 12 -14.99 -43.58 12.52
CA GLN A 12 -14.91 -42.19 12.04
C GLN A 12 -13.72 -41.94 11.10
N TRP A 13 -12.62 -42.68 11.25
CA TRP A 13 -11.44 -42.57 10.39
C TRP A 13 -11.71 -43.11 8.97
N SER A 14 -12.55 -44.14 8.86
CA SER A 14 -12.98 -44.71 7.58
C SER A 14 -13.86 -43.75 6.77
N LYS A 15 -14.77 -42.97 7.39
CA LYS A 15 -15.61 -42.01 6.66
C LYS A 15 -14.80 -40.92 5.94
N LYS A 16 -13.77 -40.36 6.58
CA LYS A 16 -12.94 -39.31 5.96
C LYS A 16 -12.04 -39.85 4.85
N GLN A 17 -11.50 -41.06 5.02
CA GLN A 17 -10.74 -41.77 3.99
C GLN A 17 -11.63 -42.15 2.80
N ILE A 18 -12.83 -42.71 3.07
CA ILE A 18 -13.82 -43.03 2.03
C ILE A 18 -14.26 -41.77 1.29
N GLN A 19 -14.52 -40.66 1.99
CA GLN A 19 -14.93 -39.40 1.35
C GLN A 19 -13.81 -38.80 0.49
N ASN A 20 -12.55 -38.89 0.93
CA ASN A 20 -11.40 -38.47 0.14
C ASN A 20 -11.21 -39.36 -1.10
N VAL A 21 -11.37 -40.68 -0.98
CA VAL A 21 -11.28 -41.62 -2.10
C VAL A 21 -12.43 -41.42 -3.09
N VAL A 22 -13.66 -41.22 -2.60
CA VAL A 22 -14.82 -40.93 -3.45
C VAL A 22 -14.66 -39.59 -4.15
N SER A 23 -14.21 -38.53 -3.47
CA SER A 23 -13.90 -37.25 -4.10
C SER A 23 -12.77 -37.35 -5.12
N PHE A 24 -11.75 -38.18 -4.86
CA PHE A 24 -10.66 -38.43 -5.80
C PHE A 24 -11.13 -39.21 -7.03
N LEU A 25 -12.00 -40.21 -6.87
CA LEU A 25 -12.61 -40.96 -7.97
C LEU A 25 -13.57 -40.08 -8.80
N ILE A 26 -14.35 -39.21 -8.15
CA ILE A 26 -15.18 -38.21 -8.83
C ILE A 26 -14.30 -37.24 -9.62
N PHE A 27 -13.19 -36.80 -9.04
CA PHE A 27 -12.23 -35.93 -9.72
C PHE A 27 -11.62 -36.62 -10.96
N ILE A 28 -11.14 -37.86 -10.83
CA ILE A 28 -10.60 -38.64 -11.96
C ILE A 28 -11.67 -38.84 -13.04
N THR A 29 -12.88 -39.24 -12.68
CA THR A 29 -13.96 -39.48 -13.66
C THR A 29 -14.38 -38.20 -14.37
N LEU A 30 -14.44 -37.05 -13.67
CA LEU A 30 -14.68 -35.76 -14.29
C LEU A 30 -13.52 -35.30 -15.18
N SER A 31 -12.27 -35.54 -14.77
CA SER A 31 -11.08 -35.25 -15.58
C SER A 31 -11.04 -36.10 -16.85
N VAL A 32 -11.22 -37.42 -16.75
CA VAL A 32 -11.26 -38.33 -17.90
C VAL A 32 -12.41 -37.98 -18.85
N ARG A 33 -13.59 -37.64 -18.31
CA ARG A 33 -14.73 -37.22 -19.13
C ARG A 33 -14.47 -35.87 -19.81
N SER A 34 -13.83 -34.94 -19.13
CA SER A 34 -13.43 -33.64 -19.68
C SER A 34 -12.37 -33.80 -20.78
N ASP A 35 -11.37 -34.65 -20.55
CA ASP A 35 -10.31 -34.95 -21.51
C ASP A 35 -10.87 -35.71 -22.72
N LEU A 36 -11.81 -36.64 -22.54
CA LEU A 36 -12.50 -37.32 -23.63
C LEU A 36 -13.32 -36.33 -24.47
N VAL A 37 -14.06 -35.41 -23.84
CA VAL A 37 -14.81 -34.36 -24.55
C VAL A 37 -13.88 -33.40 -25.28
N ALA A 38 -12.75 -33.01 -24.68
CA ALA A 38 -11.75 -32.15 -25.31
C ALA A 38 -11.06 -32.85 -26.49
N VAL A 39 -10.66 -34.11 -26.31
CA VAL A 39 -10.09 -34.95 -27.37
C VAL A 39 -11.12 -35.13 -28.48
N LEU A 40 -12.39 -35.42 -28.19
CA LEU A 40 -13.45 -35.54 -29.21
C LEU A 40 -13.72 -34.20 -29.91
N ALA A 41 -13.75 -33.08 -29.19
CA ALA A 41 -13.98 -31.76 -29.78
C ALA A 41 -12.82 -31.28 -30.68
N VAL A 42 -11.57 -31.65 -30.36
CA VAL A 42 -10.38 -31.32 -31.16
C VAL A 42 -10.13 -32.35 -32.26
N SER A 43 -10.41 -33.63 -32.00
CA SER A 43 -10.23 -34.71 -32.96
C SER A 43 -11.37 -34.80 -33.96
N ALA A 44 -12.62 -34.42 -33.63
CA ALA A 44 -13.75 -34.52 -34.56
C ALA A 44 -13.53 -33.69 -35.85
N PRO A 45 -13.02 -32.44 -35.82
CA PRO A 45 -12.64 -31.70 -37.02
C PRO A 45 -11.48 -32.36 -37.79
N LEU A 46 -10.50 -32.92 -37.10
CA LEU A 46 -9.33 -33.56 -37.73
C LEU A 46 -9.69 -34.92 -38.35
N VAL A 47 -10.57 -35.68 -37.71
CA VAL A 47 -11.12 -36.95 -38.15
C VAL A 47 -12.08 -36.71 -39.32
N SER A 48 -12.94 -35.69 -39.26
CA SER A 48 -13.81 -35.32 -40.38
C SER A 48 -13.01 -34.84 -41.60
N MET A 49 -11.93 -34.07 -41.39
CA MET A 49 -10.99 -33.70 -42.46
C MET A 49 -10.30 -34.93 -43.07
N LYS A 50 -9.79 -35.85 -42.24
CA LYS A 50 -9.11 -37.07 -42.73
C LYS A 50 -10.07 -38.01 -43.46
N LEU A 51 -11.27 -38.24 -42.93
CA LEU A 51 -12.30 -39.08 -43.55
C LEU A 51 -12.79 -38.47 -44.86
N SER A 52 -13.05 -37.15 -44.88
CA SER A 52 -13.50 -36.46 -46.10
C SER A 52 -12.40 -36.39 -47.16
N SER A 53 -11.14 -36.18 -46.79
CA SER A 53 -9.99 -36.22 -47.70
C SER A 53 -9.78 -37.59 -48.32
N ARG A 54 -10.00 -38.67 -47.54
CA ARG A 54 -9.98 -40.05 -48.06
C ARG A 54 -11.18 -40.33 -48.98
N ALA A 55 -12.37 -39.84 -48.64
CA ALA A 55 -13.58 -40.00 -49.45
C ALA A 55 -13.51 -39.24 -50.78
N ILE A 56 -12.89 -38.05 -50.81
CA ILE A 56 -12.60 -37.29 -52.05
C ILE A 56 -11.59 -38.02 -52.94
N ARG A 57 -10.65 -38.77 -52.34
CA ARG A 57 -9.61 -39.54 -53.05
C ARG A 57 -10.05 -40.92 -53.51
N GLN A 58 -11.18 -41.44 -53.04
CA GLN A 58 -11.69 -42.75 -53.45
C GLN A 58 -12.65 -42.61 -54.62
N ASP A 59 -12.31 -43.28 -55.73
CA ASP A 59 -13.27 -43.67 -56.75
C ASP A 59 -14.33 -44.52 -56.05
N HIS A 60 -15.53 -43.97 -55.89
CA HIS A 60 -16.67 -44.75 -55.43
C HIS A 60 -16.86 -45.87 -56.45
N GLY A 61 -16.55 -47.11 -56.06
CA GLY A 61 -16.65 -48.31 -56.90
C GLY A 61 -18.10 -48.50 -57.31
N ILE A 62 -18.50 -47.84 -58.39
CA ILE A 62 -19.85 -47.86 -58.90
C ILE A 62 -19.73 -48.43 -60.32
N ALA A 63 -20.24 -49.64 -60.53
CA ALA A 63 -20.41 -50.25 -61.85
C ALA A 63 -21.42 -49.43 -62.70
N ASP A 64 -21.34 -49.52 -64.03
CA ASP A 64 -21.95 -48.59 -64.98
C ASP A 64 -23.49 -48.57 -65.03
N GLY A 65 -24.07 -47.36 -65.14
CA GLY A 65 -25.52 -47.07 -65.21
C GLY A 65 -25.88 -45.60 -64.91
N GLU A 66 -26.76 -45.01 -65.74
CA GLU A 66 -26.87 -43.59 -66.13
C GLU A 66 -27.46 -42.57 -65.10
N ALA A 67 -27.12 -41.29 -65.32
CA ALA A 67 -27.65 -40.02 -64.78
C ALA A 67 -27.79 -39.85 -63.25
N PHE A 68 -28.48 -40.74 -62.55
CA PHE A 68 -28.66 -40.70 -61.08
C PHE A 68 -27.30 -40.80 -60.35
N LYS A 69 -26.37 -41.56 -60.94
CA LYS A 69 -24.99 -41.75 -60.50
C LYS A 69 -24.11 -40.50 -60.61
N ALA A 70 -24.32 -39.67 -61.63
CA ALA A 70 -23.59 -38.41 -61.81
C ALA A 70 -24.02 -37.37 -60.77
N ASN A 71 -25.32 -37.26 -60.52
CA ASN A 71 -25.88 -36.41 -59.47
C ASN A 71 -25.44 -36.89 -58.07
N MET A 72 -25.39 -38.20 -57.84
CA MET A 72 -24.89 -38.79 -56.59
C MET A 72 -23.40 -38.52 -56.36
N LYS A 73 -22.52 -38.75 -57.36
CA LYS A 73 -21.08 -38.41 -57.26
C LYS A 73 -20.87 -36.93 -56.99
N ARG A 74 -21.64 -36.06 -57.67
CA ARG A 74 -21.57 -34.60 -57.47
C ARG A 74 -22.06 -34.18 -56.09
N ALA A 75 -23.13 -34.80 -55.58
CA ALA A 75 -23.67 -34.57 -54.25
C ALA A 75 -22.72 -35.04 -53.14
N LEU A 76 -22.12 -36.23 -53.28
CA LEU A 76 -21.10 -36.75 -52.35
C LEU A 76 -19.85 -35.86 -52.34
N ASN A 77 -19.38 -35.41 -53.51
CA ASN A 77 -18.25 -34.47 -53.60
C ASN A 77 -18.57 -33.12 -52.95
N LEU A 78 -19.78 -32.58 -53.14
CA LEU A 78 -20.22 -31.35 -52.47
C LEU A 78 -20.33 -31.55 -50.95
N PHE A 79 -20.90 -32.67 -50.50
CA PHE A 79 -21.07 -32.98 -49.09
C PHE A 79 -19.73 -33.18 -48.36
N TYR A 80 -18.83 -34.02 -48.91
CA TYR A 80 -17.50 -34.23 -48.33
C TYR A 80 -16.60 -33.00 -48.48
N GLY A 81 -16.73 -32.24 -49.57
CA GLY A 81 -16.06 -30.95 -49.73
C GLY A 81 -16.50 -29.94 -48.68
N ALA A 82 -17.80 -29.82 -48.42
CA ALA A 82 -18.34 -28.95 -47.37
C ALA A 82 -17.96 -29.43 -45.96
N ALA A 83 -17.98 -30.73 -45.69
CA ALA A 83 -17.55 -31.30 -44.41
C ALA A 83 -16.05 -31.07 -44.16
N PHE A 84 -15.22 -31.20 -45.21
CA PHE A 84 -13.79 -30.88 -45.15
C PHE A 84 -13.56 -29.39 -44.88
N ALA A 85 -14.24 -28.51 -45.62
CA ALA A 85 -14.14 -27.07 -45.43
C ALA A 85 -14.59 -26.65 -44.03
N HIS A 86 -15.70 -27.19 -43.53
CA HIS A 86 -16.18 -26.95 -42.17
C HIS A 86 -15.16 -27.43 -41.13
N GLY A 87 -14.63 -28.65 -41.26
CA GLY A 87 -13.58 -29.16 -40.38
C GLY A 87 -12.31 -28.31 -40.39
N ALA A 88 -11.88 -27.85 -41.57
CA ALA A 88 -10.71 -26.97 -41.72
C ALA A 88 -10.92 -25.59 -41.09
N ILE A 89 -12.09 -24.97 -41.31
CA ILE A 89 -12.46 -23.68 -40.71
C ILE A 89 -12.54 -23.81 -39.19
N SER A 90 -13.16 -24.87 -38.66
CA SER A 90 -13.23 -25.12 -37.22
C SER A 90 -11.85 -25.35 -36.60
N ALA A 91 -10.97 -26.09 -37.27
CA ALA A 91 -9.59 -26.31 -36.81
C ALA A 91 -8.76 -25.01 -36.81
N LEU A 92 -8.88 -24.19 -37.86
CA LEU A 92 -8.25 -22.87 -37.95
C LEU A 92 -8.78 -21.93 -36.87
N TRP A 93 -10.09 -21.89 -36.64
CA TRP A 93 -10.70 -21.09 -35.59
C TRP A 93 -10.22 -21.51 -34.20
N MET A 94 -10.17 -22.81 -33.90
CA MET A 94 -9.72 -23.33 -32.61
C MET A 94 -8.24 -23.02 -32.35
N THR A 95 -7.38 -23.18 -33.34
CA THR A 95 -5.95 -22.86 -33.23
C THR A 95 -5.71 -21.36 -33.13
N ALA A 96 -6.42 -20.54 -33.90
CA ALA A 96 -6.37 -19.08 -33.80
C ALA A 96 -6.85 -18.59 -32.42
N GLN A 97 -7.94 -19.17 -31.88
CA GLN A 97 -8.45 -18.82 -30.56
C GLN A 97 -7.50 -19.22 -29.43
N ALA A 98 -6.88 -20.40 -29.51
CA ALA A 98 -5.88 -20.86 -28.55
C ALA A 98 -4.61 -19.97 -28.58
N GLY A 99 -4.14 -19.64 -29.78
CA GLY A 99 -3.06 -18.67 -29.98
C GLY A 99 -3.42 -17.31 -29.39
N ALA A 100 -4.55 -16.73 -29.78
CA ALA A 100 -5.01 -15.44 -29.29
C ALA A 100 -5.12 -15.38 -27.77
N ASN A 101 -5.66 -16.42 -27.10
CA ASN A 101 -5.73 -16.43 -25.63
C ASN A 101 -4.34 -16.41 -24.99
N THR A 102 -3.42 -17.21 -25.52
CA THR A 102 -2.04 -17.29 -24.99
C THR A 102 -1.31 -15.96 -25.19
N TRP A 103 -1.53 -15.32 -26.34
CA TRP A 103 -1.00 -13.99 -26.63
C TRP A 103 -1.60 -12.91 -25.72
N ILE A 104 -2.91 -12.91 -25.49
CA ILE A 104 -3.56 -11.97 -24.55
C ILE A 104 -3.04 -12.18 -23.13
N GLU A 105 -2.90 -13.44 -22.68
CA GLU A 105 -2.31 -13.76 -21.36
C GLU A 105 -0.93 -13.14 -21.21
N VAL A 106 -0.04 -13.32 -22.18
CA VAL A 106 1.34 -12.80 -22.14
C VAL A 106 1.35 -11.27 -22.24
N ILE A 107 0.59 -10.67 -23.16
CA ILE A 107 0.57 -9.22 -23.35
C ILE A 107 0.00 -8.50 -22.12
N VAL A 108 -1.14 -8.95 -21.60
CA VAL A 108 -1.78 -8.32 -20.42
C VAL A 108 -0.93 -8.55 -19.17
N SER A 109 -0.27 -9.71 -19.07
CA SER A 109 0.68 -10.01 -17.99
C SER A 109 1.90 -9.09 -18.04
N ASP A 110 2.49 -8.89 -19.22
CA ASP A 110 3.67 -8.04 -19.43
C ASP A 110 3.32 -6.56 -19.25
N GLN A 111 2.14 -6.13 -19.71
CA GLN A 111 1.73 -4.72 -19.68
C GLN A 111 1.30 -4.25 -18.29
N HIS A 112 0.59 -5.08 -17.53
CA HIS A 112 0.04 -4.70 -16.21
C HIS A 112 0.73 -5.42 -15.04
N GLY A 113 1.65 -6.35 -15.32
CA GLY A 113 2.43 -7.06 -14.31
C GLY A 113 1.64 -8.10 -13.51
N PHE A 114 0.49 -8.58 -14.02
CA PHE A 114 -0.26 -9.68 -13.39
C PHE A 114 0.43 -11.03 -13.64
N SER A 115 0.25 -11.99 -12.74
CA SER A 115 0.64 -13.38 -13.01
C SER A 115 -0.17 -13.94 -14.20
N PRO A 116 0.47 -14.61 -15.17
CA PRO A 116 -0.23 -15.25 -16.28
C PRO A 116 -1.34 -16.21 -15.82
N LYS A 117 -1.13 -16.88 -14.67
CA LYS A 117 -2.12 -17.78 -14.05
C LYS A 117 -3.40 -17.04 -13.65
N VAL A 118 -3.26 -15.83 -13.09
CA VAL A 118 -4.38 -15.00 -12.63
C VAL A 118 -5.18 -14.48 -13.82
N ILE A 119 -4.52 -13.97 -14.85
CA ILE A 119 -5.19 -13.50 -16.07
C ILE A 119 -5.89 -14.67 -16.77
N ARG A 120 -5.25 -15.83 -16.90
CA ARG A 120 -5.88 -17.03 -17.46
C ARG A 120 -7.15 -17.40 -16.71
N ALA A 121 -7.10 -17.43 -15.38
CA ALA A 121 -8.25 -17.76 -14.55
C ALA A 121 -9.39 -16.72 -14.72
N TYR A 122 -9.03 -15.43 -14.75
CA TYR A 122 -9.98 -14.35 -15.03
C TYR A 122 -10.63 -14.51 -16.41
N LEU A 123 -9.83 -14.65 -17.48
CA LEU A 123 -10.33 -14.81 -18.85
C LEU A 123 -11.23 -16.05 -18.99
N ARG A 124 -10.85 -17.17 -18.38
CA ARG A 124 -11.67 -18.39 -18.37
C ARG A 124 -13.02 -18.14 -17.70
N LYS A 125 -13.03 -17.49 -16.53
CA LYS A 125 -14.26 -17.16 -15.80
C LYS A 125 -15.12 -16.15 -16.56
N THR A 126 -14.50 -15.17 -17.21
CA THR A 126 -15.19 -14.20 -18.08
C THR A 126 -15.87 -14.91 -19.25
N LYS A 127 -15.19 -15.85 -19.92
CA LYS A 127 -15.79 -16.63 -21.01
C LYS A 127 -16.96 -17.48 -20.53
N ASP A 128 -16.81 -18.16 -19.40
CA ASP A 128 -17.88 -18.95 -18.81
C ASP A 128 -19.11 -18.09 -18.49
N MET A 129 -18.91 -16.89 -17.94
CA MET A 129 -20.02 -15.96 -17.69
C MET A 129 -20.65 -15.41 -18.98
N CYS A 130 -19.86 -15.06 -19.99
CA CYS A 130 -20.41 -14.60 -21.27
C CYS A 130 -21.27 -15.66 -21.96
N LEU A 131 -20.93 -16.95 -21.78
CA LEU A 131 -21.71 -18.07 -22.32
C LEU A 131 -22.99 -18.33 -21.52
N LYS A 132 -22.96 -18.15 -20.20
CA LYS A 132 -24.09 -18.50 -19.30
C LYS A 132 -25.06 -17.35 -19.04
N ASN A 133 -24.58 -16.11 -18.92
CA ASN A 133 -25.37 -14.94 -18.53
C ASN A 133 -24.87 -13.66 -19.21
N LYS A 134 -25.44 -13.35 -20.38
CA LYS A 134 -25.04 -12.20 -21.21
C LYS A 134 -25.24 -10.83 -20.51
N THR A 135 -26.17 -10.73 -19.56
CA THR A 135 -26.49 -9.49 -18.83
C THR A 135 -25.56 -9.18 -17.65
N SER A 136 -24.81 -10.15 -17.12
CA SER A 136 -23.90 -9.95 -15.98
C SER A 136 -22.54 -9.36 -16.37
N ALA A 137 -22.27 -9.17 -17.67
CA ALA A 137 -20.97 -8.71 -18.17
C ALA A 137 -20.67 -7.24 -17.87
N THR A 138 -21.68 -6.40 -17.65
CA THR A 138 -21.51 -4.94 -17.56
C THR A 138 -20.73 -4.49 -16.31
N SER A 139 -20.88 -5.17 -15.18
CA SER A 139 -20.15 -4.86 -13.93
C SER A 139 -18.90 -5.72 -13.73
N TRP A 140 -18.61 -6.66 -14.63
CA TRP A 140 -17.52 -7.62 -14.46
C TRP A 140 -16.17 -7.01 -14.87
N ASN A 141 -15.27 -6.92 -13.91
CA ASN A 141 -13.90 -6.49 -14.09
C ASN A 141 -12.97 -7.20 -13.09
N LEU A 142 -11.68 -6.91 -13.18
CA LEU A 142 -10.68 -7.56 -12.36
C LEU A 142 -10.82 -7.24 -10.86
N ILE A 143 -11.36 -6.07 -10.49
CA ILE A 143 -11.67 -5.73 -9.10
C ILE A 143 -12.82 -6.61 -8.58
N THR A 144 -13.94 -6.70 -9.33
CA THR A 144 -15.06 -7.58 -8.94
C THR A 144 -14.66 -9.05 -8.90
N TYR A 145 -13.77 -9.48 -9.81
CA TYR A 145 -13.21 -10.82 -9.80
C TYR A 145 -12.41 -11.07 -8.52
N GLY A 146 -11.45 -10.21 -8.20
CA GLY A 146 -10.63 -10.33 -6.99
C GLY A 146 -11.48 -10.27 -5.73
N ALA A 147 -12.45 -9.37 -5.66
CA ALA A 147 -13.36 -9.24 -4.52
C ALA A 147 -14.26 -10.46 -4.35
N GLY A 148 -14.77 -11.06 -5.43
CA GLY A 148 -15.56 -12.29 -5.36
C GLY A 148 -14.74 -13.51 -4.94
N LEU A 149 -13.44 -13.54 -5.26
CA LEU A 149 -12.55 -14.61 -4.81
C LEU A 149 -12.27 -14.56 -3.29
N LEU A 150 -12.34 -13.39 -2.65
CA LEU A 150 -12.21 -13.28 -1.20
C LEU A 150 -13.33 -14.01 -0.43
N ASP A 151 -14.47 -14.27 -1.08
CA ASP A 151 -15.56 -15.01 -0.47
C ASP A 151 -15.28 -16.53 -0.43
N SER A 152 -14.36 -17.03 -1.26
CA SER A 152 -14.05 -18.47 -1.38
C SER A 152 -13.48 -19.09 -0.11
N SER A 153 -13.89 -20.31 0.20
CA SER A 153 -13.31 -21.13 1.28
C SER A 153 -12.00 -21.81 0.86
N LEU A 154 -11.66 -21.83 -0.44
CA LEU A 154 -10.44 -22.42 -0.94
C LEU A 154 -9.26 -21.44 -0.75
N PRO A 155 -8.19 -21.83 -0.03
CA PRO A 155 -7.06 -20.94 0.23
C PRO A 155 -6.41 -20.38 -1.03
N GLU A 156 -6.31 -21.18 -2.10
CA GLU A 156 -5.72 -20.76 -3.37
C GLU A 156 -6.55 -19.67 -4.07
N GLU A 157 -7.87 -19.81 -4.08
CA GLU A 157 -8.76 -18.82 -4.66
C GLU A 157 -8.76 -17.53 -3.83
N TYR A 158 -8.83 -17.66 -2.50
CA TYR A 158 -8.73 -16.53 -1.59
C TYR A 158 -7.41 -15.76 -1.77
N ALA A 159 -6.27 -16.47 -1.82
CA ALA A 159 -4.96 -15.89 -2.07
C ALA A 159 -4.89 -15.23 -3.46
N ALA A 160 -5.44 -15.86 -4.50
CA ALA A 160 -5.50 -15.27 -5.84
C ALA A 160 -6.31 -13.95 -5.85
N GLY A 161 -7.44 -13.90 -5.14
CA GLY A 161 -8.22 -12.69 -4.93
C GLY A 161 -7.42 -11.59 -4.22
N GLY A 162 -6.74 -11.96 -3.12
CA GLY A 162 -5.87 -11.07 -2.38
C GLY A 162 -4.74 -10.49 -3.24
N ARG A 163 -4.06 -11.33 -4.04
CA ARG A 163 -2.98 -10.92 -4.96
C ARG A 163 -3.47 -9.91 -5.99
N VAL A 164 -4.62 -10.19 -6.61
CA VAL A 164 -5.24 -9.27 -7.59
C VAL A 164 -5.49 -7.91 -6.96
N LEU A 165 -6.17 -7.88 -5.81
CA LEU A 165 -6.56 -6.62 -5.18
C LEU A 165 -5.35 -5.84 -4.65
N THR A 166 -4.39 -6.52 -4.04
CA THR A 166 -3.15 -5.87 -3.56
C THR A 166 -2.37 -5.25 -4.71
N MET A 167 -2.25 -5.96 -5.83
CA MET A 167 -1.57 -5.42 -7.00
C MET A 167 -2.28 -4.21 -7.60
N LEU A 168 -3.62 -4.23 -7.65
CA LEU A 168 -4.43 -3.09 -8.12
C LEU A 168 -4.34 -1.88 -7.17
N ILE A 169 -4.19 -2.12 -5.86
CA ILE A 169 -3.92 -1.08 -4.87
C ILE A 169 -2.53 -0.45 -5.11
N ASP A 170 -1.52 -1.27 -5.39
CA ASP A 170 -0.14 -0.82 -5.49
C ASP A 170 0.21 -0.15 -6.85
N LYS A 171 -0.46 -0.54 -7.95
CA LYS A 171 -0.06 -0.13 -9.31
C LYS A 171 -1.04 0.76 -10.07
N ASP A 172 -2.35 0.53 -9.95
CA ASP A 172 -3.33 1.08 -10.91
C ASP A 172 -4.41 1.95 -10.27
N VAL A 173 -5.33 1.35 -9.52
CA VAL A 173 -6.64 1.96 -9.20
C VAL A 173 -7.04 1.80 -7.73
N PRO A 174 -6.21 2.28 -6.77
CA PRO A 174 -6.45 2.10 -5.33
C PRO A 174 -7.84 2.62 -4.89
N LEU A 175 -8.26 3.78 -5.41
CA LEU A 175 -9.56 4.38 -5.05
C LEU A 175 -10.75 3.52 -5.50
N GLN A 176 -10.66 2.85 -6.65
CA GLN A 176 -11.75 2.01 -7.16
C GLN A 176 -11.87 0.72 -6.35
N VAL A 177 -10.74 0.11 -6.00
CA VAL A 177 -10.70 -1.06 -5.09
C VAL A 177 -11.34 -0.73 -3.75
N ARG A 178 -10.95 0.41 -3.15
CA ARG A 178 -11.54 0.90 -1.89
C ARG A 178 -13.05 1.10 -2.00
N ARG A 179 -13.50 1.87 -3.00
CA ARG A 179 -14.93 2.17 -3.23
C ARG A 179 -15.78 0.92 -3.42
N LEU A 180 -15.24 -0.11 -4.05
CA LEU A 180 -15.94 -1.38 -4.28
C LEU A 180 -16.01 -2.23 -3.02
N LEU A 181 -14.88 -2.38 -2.29
CA LEU A 181 -14.83 -3.20 -1.09
C LEU A 181 -15.65 -2.61 0.06
N ILE A 182 -15.68 -1.28 0.24
CA ILE A 182 -16.52 -0.64 1.26
C ILE A 182 -18.02 -0.83 0.99
N ARG A 183 -18.43 -0.92 -0.29
CA ARG A 183 -19.82 -1.22 -0.68
C ARG A 183 -20.14 -2.72 -0.71
N SER A 184 -19.14 -3.57 -0.49
CA SER A 184 -19.32 -5.02 -0.49
C SER A 184 -19.97 -5.52 0.80
N PRO A 185 -20.50 -6.76 0.84
CA PRO A 185 -21.02 -7.34 2.07
C PRO A 185 -20.00 -7.28 3.20
N ARG A 186 -20.43 -6.81 4.37
CA ARG A 186 -19.60 -6.63 5.57
C ARG A 186 -18.81 -7.89 5.93
N GLN A 187 -19.39 -9.06 5.69
CA GLN A 187 -18.80 -10.38 5.94
C GLN A 187 -17.46 -10.55 5.24
N ARG A 188 -17.28 -9.96 4.05
CA ARG A 188 -16.01 -9.99 3.31
C ARG A 188 -14.90 -9.26 4.07
N ILE A 189 -15.20 -8.08 4.59
CA ILE A 189 -14.25 -7.29 5.40
C ILE A 189 -14.01 -7.99 6.76
N GLN A 190 -15.06 -8.50 7.41
CA GLN A 190 -14.92 -9.28 8.65
C GLN A 190 -14.02 -10.51 8.44
N LYS A 191 -14.13 -11.21 7.29
CA LYS A 191 -13.27 -12.34 6.94
C LYS A 191 -11.82 -11.91 6.73
N LEU A 192 -11.58 -10.80 6.02
CA LEU A 192 -10.23 -10.21 5.89
C LEU A 192 -9.63 -9.88 7.26
N ILE A 193 -10.41 -9.25 8.16
CA ILE A 193 -9.98 -8.93 9.52
C ILE A 193 -9.68 -10.22 10.31
N GLY A 194 -10.55 -11.23 10.23
CA GLY A 194 -10.35 -12.51 10.89
C GLY A 194 -9.10 -13.25 10.42
N THR A 195 -8.74 -13.11 9.14
CA THR A 195 -7.49 -13.64 8.58
C THR A 195 -6.24 -13.06 9.25
N LEU A 196 -6.30 -11.83 9.80
CA LEU A 196 -5.18 -11.22 10.53
C LEU A 196 -4.83 -11.97 11.83
N ALA A 197 -5.77 -12.74 12.37
CA ALA A 197 -5.55 -13.54 13.59
C ALA A 197 -4.91 -14.91 13.30
N TRP A 198 -4.77 -15.31 12.04
CA TRP A 198 -4.18 -16.60 11.67
C TRP A 198 -2.70 -16.66 12.05
N ARG A 199 -2.21 -17.87 12.35
CA ARG A 199 -0.86 -18.08 12.91
C ARG A 199 -0.04 -19.17 12.23
N SER A 200 -0.62 -19.91 11.30
CA SER A 200 0.12 -20.96 10.60
C SER A 200 1.17 -20.34 9.68
N PRO A 201 2.42 -20.86 9.64
CA PRO A 201 3.40 -20.44 8.64
C PRO A 201 2.92 -20.61 7.20
N ALA A 202 2.04 -21.59 6.95
CA ALA A 202 1.41 -21.81 5.64
C ALA A 202 0.48 -20.65 5.23
N ASP A 203 -0.03 -19.90 6.21
CA ASP A 203 -0.98 -18.81 6.00
C ASP A 203 -0.31 -17.43 5.89
N GLN A 204 1.02 -17.34 6.03
CA GLN A 204 1.74 -16.07 6.11
C GLN A 204 1.50 -15.17 4.89
N GLU A 205 1.31 -15.76 3.72
CA GLU A 205 0.91 -15.01 2.54
C GLU A 205 -0.48 -14.39 2.68
N MET A 206 -1.47 -15.17 3.11
CA MET A 206 -2.86 -14.71 3.26
C MET A 206 -2.98 -13.65 4.35
N ILE A 207 -2.22 -13.77 5.45
CA ILE A 207 -2.15 -12.76 6.51
C ILE A 207 -1.61 -11.45 5.95
N TRP A 208 -0.52 -11.50 5.17
CA TRP A 208 0.06 -10.30 4.55
C TRP A 208 -0.89 -9.64 3.54
N LEU A 209 -1.53 -10.43 2.66
CA LEU A 209 -2.52 -9.93 1.70
C LEU A 209 -3.72 -9.29 2.40
N ALA A 210 -4.22 -9.93 3.45
CA ALA A 210 -5.31 -9.40 4.26
C ALA A 210 -4.90 -8.11 4.96
N ALA A 211 -3.71 -8.06 5.58
CA ALA A 211 -3.21 -6.87 6.25
C ALA A 211 -3.09 -5.69 5.28
N ARG A 212 -2.59 -5.93 4.07
CA ARG A 212 -2.45 -4.90 3.02
C ARG A 212 -3.80 -4.35 2.55
N ILE A 213 -4.79 -5.22 2.36
CA ILE A 213 -6.15 -4.81 1.98
C ILE A 213 -6.84 -4.09 3.13
N VAL A 214 -6.74 -4.59 4.37
CA VAL A 214 -7.34 -3.96 5.56
C VAL A 214 -6.69 -2.60 5.83
N GLU A 215 -5.37 -2.46 5.70
CA GLU A 215 -4.65 -1.17 5.77
C GLU A 215 -5.26 -0.16 4.79
N HIS A 216 -5.52 -0.60 3.56
CA HIS A 216 -6.11 0.23 2.51
C HIS A 216 -7.57 0.61 2.77
N LEU A 217 -8.32 -0.15 3.57
CA LEU A 217 -9.72 0.13 3.91
C LEU A 217 -9.88 0.85 5.25
N ALA A 218 -8.89 0.75 6.14
CA ALA A 218 -9.00 1.07 7.57
C ALA A 218 -9.55 2.47 7.87
N SER A 219 -9.22 3.49 7.08
CA SER A 219 -9.71 4.86 7.31
C SER A 219 -11.22 5.02 7.09
N ASP A 220 -11.85 4.09 6.38
CA ASP A 220 -13.29 4.09 6.09
C ASP A 220 -14.06 3.10 6.98
N LEU A 221 -13.38 2.43 7.93
CA LEU A 221 -14.00 1.44 8.81
C LEU A 221 -14.41 2.06 10.14
N ASN A 222 -15.62 1.72 10.58
CA ASN A 222 -16.08 1.94 11.96
C ASN A 222 -15.98 0.62 12.73
N LEU A 223 -15.12 0.59 13.75
CA LEU A 223 -14.85 -0.62 14.55
C LEU A 223 -16.09 -1.17 15.24
N ALA A 224 -17.10 -0.35 15.52
CA ALA A 224 -18.36 -0.81 16.12
C ALA A 224 -19.08 -1.86 15.23
N HIS A 225 -18.83 -1.87 13.92
CA HIS A 225 -19.42 -2.83 13.00
C HIS A 225 -18.65 -4.16 12.90
N PHE A 226 -17.44 -4.23 13.46
CA PHE A 226 -16.51 -5.35 13.32
C PHE A 226 -16.01 -5.82 14.70
N PRO A 227 -16.85 -6.55 15.47
CA PRO A 227 -16.42 -7.10 16.76
C PRO A 227 -15.23 -8.05 16.57
N GLY A 228 -14.30 -8.05 17.52
CA GLY A 228 -13.08 -8.86 17.44
C GLY A 228 -11.96 -8.24 16.59
N ALA A 229 -12.19 -7.10 15.92
CA ALA A 229 -11.21 -6.54 15.00
C ALA A 229 -9.92 -6.09 15.69
N LEU A 230 -10.02 -5.46 16.86
CA LEU A 230 -8.86 -4.99 17.60
C LEU A 230 -8.02 -6.15 18.13
N GLU A 231 -8.63 -7.27 18.51
CA GLU A 231 -7.93 -8.50 18.89
C GLU A 231 -7.14 -9.08 17.71
N CYS A 232 -7.76 -9.11 16.52
CA CYS A 232 -7.11 -9.57 15.29
C CYS A 232 -5.93 -8.66 14.88
N ILE A 233 -6.08 -7.34 15.02
CA ILE A 233 -5.03 -6.35 14.71
C ILE A 233 -3.92 -6.38 15.76
N SER A 234 -4.28 -6.43 17.05
CA SER A 234 -3.35 -6.58 18.18
C SER A 234 -2.47 -7.82 18.04
N SER A 235 -3.00 -8.83 17.37
CA SER A 235 -2.32 -10.07 17.03
C SER A 235 -1.10 -9.86 16.12
N LEU A 236 -1.13 -8.87 15.24
CA LEU A 236 -0.02 -8.51 14.34
C LEU A 236 1.14 -7.83 15.09
N LEU A 237 0.87 -7.26 16.27
CA LEU A 237 1.84 -6.50 17.07
C LEU A 237 2.56 -7.35 18.13
N ASN A 238 2.43 -8.68 18.10
CA ASN A 238 3.03 -9.53 19.13
C ASN A 238 4.57 -9.58 19.02
N HIS A 239 5.24 -9.10 20.07
CA HIS A 239 6.70 -8.91 20.21
C HIS A 239 7.59 -10.15 20.01
N LYS A 240 7.03 -11.37 19.88
CA LYS A 240 7.83 -12.57 19.56
C LYS A 240 8.53 -12.49 18.19
N ILE A 241 8.13 -11.54 17.34
CA ILE A 241 8.75 -11.26 16.04
C ILE A 241 10.06 -10.45 16.19
N LEU A 242 10.27 -9.76 17.33
CA LEU A 242 11.38 -8.83 17.53
C LEU A 242 12.65 -9.48 18.12
N HIS A 243 12.59 -10.76 18.52
CA HIS A 243 13.75 -11.55 18.97
C HIS A 243 14.12 -12.70 18.03
N LEU A 244 13.50 -12.83 16.85
CA LEU A 244 14.02 -13.77 15.87
C LEU A 244 15.29 -13.16 15.26
N PRO A 245 16.43 -13.87 15.25
CA PRO A 245 17.55 -13.44 14.46
C PRO A 245 17.04 -13.25 13.04
N PHE A 246 17.34 -12.10 12.47
CA PHE A 246 17.29 -11.88 11.04
C PHE A 246 18.02 -13.04 10.37
N VAL A 247 17.26 -13.99 9.80
CA VAL A 247 17.80 -15.08 8.98
C VAL A 247 17.48 -14.73 7.53
N PRO A 248 18.44 -14.17 6.78
CA PRO A 248 18.29 -14.05 5.34
C PRO A 248 18.46 -15.43 4.72
N GLY A 249 17.39 -15.95 4.12
CA GLY A 249 17.47 -17.07 3.18
C GLY A 249 16.48 -18.21 3.47
N GLN A 250 15.49 -18.35 2.59
CA GLN A 250 15.40 -19.50 1.66
C GLN A 250 14.15 -19.39 0.78
N ARG A 251 14.31 -18.72 -0.37
CA ARG A 251 13.87 -19.18 -1.71
C ARG A 251 14.93 -18.72 -2.71
N GLU A 252 15.18 -19.52 -3.73
CA GLU A 252 16.25 -19.36 -4.73
C GLU A 252 16.01 -18.25 -5.77
N ASP A 253 14.98 -17.43 -5.58
CA ASP A 253 14.64 -16.29 -6.41
C ASP A 253 14.43 -15.06 -5.52
N GLY A 254 15.52 -14.31 -5.36
CA GLY A 254 15.68 -13.22 -4.41
C GLY A 254 14.73 -12.04 -4.62
N GLU A 255 13.61 -12.06 -3.90
CA GLU A 255 12.94 -10.86 -3.39
C GLU A 255 12.29 -11.24 -2.06
N GLY A 256 13.10 -11.28 -1.00
CA GLY A 256 12.60 -11.43 0.36
C GLY A 256 11.76 -10.20 0.71
N ILE A 257 10.45 -10.26 0.46
CA ILE A 257 9.51 -9.34 1.10
C ILE A 257 9.71 -9.56 2.59
N ASP A 258 10.27 -8.57 3.27
CA ASP A 258 10.33 -8.47 4.71
C ASP A 258 8.88 -8.49 5.22
N LYS A 259 8.34 -9.68 5.49
CA LYS A 259 6.94 -9.90 5.90
C LYS A 259 6.78 -9.64 7.38
N ASP A 260 7.38 -8.56 7.86
CA ASP A 260 7.07 -8.03 9.19
C ASP A 260 5.62 -7.52 9.16
N LEU A 261 4.79 -8.12 10.01
CA LEU A 261 3.38 -7.79 10.16
C LEU A 261 3.16 -6.65 11.16
N LEU A 262 4.20 -6.26 11.90
CA LEU A 262 4.16 -5.18 12.89
C LEU A 262 3.83 -3.85 12.21
N LEU A 263 4.55 -3.50 11.14
CA LEU A 263 4.35 -2.24 10.42
C LEU A 263 2.96 -2.14 9.76
N PRO A 264 2.44 -3.14 9.03
CA PRO A 264 1.05 -3.16 8.59
C PRO A 264 0.06 -3.02 9.75
N GLY A 265 0.29 -3.69 10.88
CA GLY A 265 -0.56 -3.58 12.07
C GLY A 265 -0.64 -2.15 12.61
N LEU A 266 0.51 -1.46 12.72
CA LEU A 266 0.57 -0.06 13.15
C LEU A 266 -0.15 0.88 12.17
N ARG A 267 0.03 0.68 10.85
CA ARG A 267 -0.66 1.50 9.83
C ARG A 267 -2.18 1.28 9.81
N ILE A 268 -2.64 0.06 10.04
CA ILE A 268 -4.08 -0.21 10.21
C ILE A 268 -4.62 0.60 11.39
N LEU A 269 -3.93 0.60 12.53
CA LEU A 269 -4.34 1.37 13.72
C LEU A 269 -4.28 2.88 13.47
N GLU A 270 -3.25 3.38 12.79
CA GLU A 270 -3.14 4.79 12.42
C GLU A 270 -4.33 5.21 11.54
N ASN A 271 -4.66 4.41 10.53
CA ASN A 271 -5.76 4.68 9.63
C ASN A 271 -7.12 4.63 10.35
N LEU A 272 -7.33 3.66 11.25
CA LEU A 272 -8.53 3.57 12.08
C LEU A 272 -8.66 4.78 13.03
N ALA A 273 -7.55 5.28 13.56
CA ALA A 273 -7.50 6.41 14.49
C ALA A 273 -7.77 7.79 13.83
N HIS A 274 -8.17 7.83 12.55
CA HIS A 274 -8.73 9.04 11.96
C HIS A 274 -10.16 9.32 12.44
N ASP A 275 -10.86 8.30 12.94
CA ASP A 275 -12.17 8.44 13.57
C ASP A 275 -12.06 8.51 15.10
N THR A 276 -12.72 9.51 15.70
CA THR A 276 -12.64 9.77 17.15
C THR A 276 -13.28 8.67 18.01
N THR A 277 -14.30 7.99 17.49
CA THR A 277 -14.94 6.85 18.16
C THR A 277 -13.99 5.66 18.15
N ASN A 278 -13.35 5.39 17.01
CA ASN A 278 -12.32 4.37 16.89
C ASN A 278 -11.14 4.64 17.83
N CYS A 279 -10.68 5.90 17.99
CA CYS A 279 -9.64 6.25 18.95
C CYS A 279 -9.99 5.80 20.37
N THR A 280 -11.24 6.00 20.79
CA THR A 280 -11.72 5.60 22.11
C THR A 280 -11.73 4.08 22.27
N LEU A 281 -12.13 3.34 21.23
CA LEU A 281 -12.09 1.87 21.23
C LEU A 281 -10.65 1.33 21.27
N ILE A 282 -9.74 1.92 20.48
CA ILE A 282 -8.32 1.55 20.47
C ILE A 282 -7.70 1.80 21.86
N TYR A 283 -7.96 2.97 22.45
CA TYR A 283 -7.45 3.34 23.77
C TYR A 283 -7.93 2.39 24.87
N ASN A 284 -9.21 2.00 24.85
CA ASN A 284 -9.78 1.11 25.86
C ASN A 284 -9.46 -0.38 25.64
N SER A 285 -8.80 -0.75 24.54
CA SER A 285 -8.50 -2.15 24.23
C SER A 285 -7.40 -2.71 25.13
N LYS A 286 -7.71 -3.80 25.83
CA LYS A 286 -6.83 -4.43 26.82
C LYS A 286 -5.52 -4.89 26.17
N GLY A 287 -4.39 -4.38 26.67
CA GLY A 287 -3.05 -4.78 26.23
C GLY A 287 -2.65 -4.33 24.83
N LEU A 288 -3.50 -3.60 24.10
CA LEU A 288 -3.16 -3.04 22.80
C LEU A 288 -2.26 -1.80 22.93
N LEU A 289 -2.59 -0.91 23.87
CA LEU A 289 -1.81 0.32 24.11
C LEU A 289 -0.36 0.03 24.46
N SER A 290 -0.09 -0.99 25.29
CA SER A 290 1.28 -1.37 25.63
C SER A 290 2.08 -1.82 24.42
N LYS A 291 1.46 -2.53 23.46
CA LYS A 291 2.11 -2.92 22.20
C LYS A 291 2.34 -1.75 21.26
N ILE A 292 1.40 -0.79 21.20
CA ILE A 292 1.55 0.44 20.42
C ILE A 292 2.75 1.25 20.93
N VAL A 293 2.89 1.37 22.26
CA VAL A 293 3.87 2.24 22.91
C VAL A 293 5.23 1.54 23.15
N ALA A 294 5.28 0.22 23.11
CA ALA A 294 6.51 -0.56 23.36
C ALA A 294 7.70 -0.18 22.46
N PRO A 295 7.56 -0.01 21.13
CA PRO A 295 8.68 0.34 20.27
C PRO A 295 9.42 1.59 20.70
N VAL A 296 8.71 2.60 21.19
CA VAL A 296 9.30 3.88 21.62
C VAL A 296 9.68 3.92 23.09
N SER A 297 9.24 2.94 23.88
CA SER A 297 9.55 2.83 25.31
C SER A 297 10.67 1.84 25.62
N SER A 298 11.19 1.16 24.60
CA SER A 298 12.29 0.20 24.73
C SER A 298 13.55 0.88 25.27
N ASN A 299 14.30 0.17 26.11
CA ASN A 299 15.62 0.62 26.54
C ASN A 299 16.65 0.51 25.40
N GLU A 300 16.42 -0.38 24.44
CA GLU A 300 17.28 -0.64 23.28
C GLU A 300 16.96 0.31 22.11
N PHE A 301 15.94 1.17 22.26
CA PHE A 301 15.40 2.03 21.20
C PHE A 301 16.48 2.80 20.41
N VAL A 302 17.45 3.40 21.10
CA VAL A 302 18.51 4.20 20.46
C VAL A 302 19.44 3.34 19.61
N GLU A 303 19.73 2.12 20.07
CA GLU A 303 20.57 1.15 19.34
C GLU A 303 19.80 0.58 18.15
N ASP A 304 18.51 0.28 18.33
CA ASP A 304 17.62 -0.22 17.28
C ASP A 304 17.49 0.75 16.09
N ILE A 305 17.22 2.04 16.36
CA ILE A 305 17.05 3.05 15.30
C ILE A 305 18.38 3.41 14.61
N LYS A 306 19.52 3.27 15.30
CA LYS A 306 20.84 3.47 14.70
C LYS A 306 21.27 2.29 13.83
N SER A 307 20.93 1.06 14.26
CA SER A 307 21.35 -0.17 13.60
C SER A 307 20.45 -0.59 12.43
N SER A 308 19.16 -0.20 12.45
CA SER A 308 18.18 -0.70 11.49
C SER A 308 17.21 0.36 10.96
N ALA A 309 17.21 0.53 9.64
CA ALA A 309 16.21 1.35 8.96
C ALA A 309 14.77 0.78 9.06
N ALA A 310 14.61 -0.51 9.35
CA ALA A 310 13.29 -1.10 9.59
C ALA A 310 12.72 -0.62 10.93
N TRP A 311 13.56 -0.56 11.97
CA TRP A 311 13.17 -0.04 13.29
C TRP A 311 12.78 1.43 13.25
N ASN A 312 13.40 2.26 12.40
CA ASN A 312 12.96 3.64 12.17
C ASN A 312 11.49 3.71 11.71
N LYS A 313 11.08 2.79 10.83
CA LYS A 313 9.69 2.72 10.34
C LYS A 313 8.72 2.22 11.40
N VAL A 314 9.15 1.27 12.23
CA VAL A 314 8.35 0.76 13.34
C VAL A 314 8.12 1.86 14.39
N ALA A 315 9.18 2.60 14.75
CA ALA A 315 9.10 3.73 15.66
C ALA A 315 8.22 4.87 15.09
N ASP A 316 8.41 5.24 13.81
CA ASP A 316 7.55 6.23 13.13
C ASP A 316 6.08 5.77 13.12
N GLY A 317 5.81 4.51 12.77
CA GLY A 317 4.46 3.93 12.80
C GLY A 317 3.82 3.96 14.19
N SER A 318 4.59 3.62 15.22
CA SER A 318 4.16 3.70 16.62
C SER A 318 3.81 5.14 17.01
N LEU A 319 4.68 6.10 16.72
CA LEU A 319 4.47 7.52 17.04
C LEU A 319 3.31 8.13 16.27
N LYS A 320 3.06 7.70 15.04
CA LYS A 320 1.86 8.11 14.28
C LYS A 320 0.59 7.68 14.98
N VAL A 321 0.49 6.42 15.41
CA VAL A 321 -0.67 5.94 16.19
C VAL A 321 -0.80 6.74 17.49
N VAL A 322 0.31 6.93 18.21
CA VAL A 322 0.34 7.72 19.46
C VAL A 322 -0.15 9.15 19.24
N SER A 323 0.39 9.86 18.25
CA SER A 323 -0.01 11.23 17.90
C SER A 323 -1.50 11.31 17.57
N ARG A 324 -2.03 10.36 16.79
CA ARG A 324 -3.46 10.33 16.44
C ARG A 324 -4.35 10.14 17.67
N LEU A 325 -3.96 9.25 18.58
CA LEU A 325 -4.70 9.03 19.82
C LEU A 325 -4.63 10.24 20.76
N MET A 326 -3.47 10.90 20.86
CA MET A 326 -3.27 12.12 21.65
C MET A 326 -4.07 13.31 21.11
N GLY A 327 -4.13 13.46 19.78
CA GLY A 327 -4.94 14.48 19.10
C GLY A 327 -6.45 14.21 19.10
N SER A 328 -6.90 13.08 19.66
CA SER A 328 -8.34 12.77 19.80
C SER A 328 -9.01 13.73 20.78
N SER A 329 -10.21 14.23 20.43
CA SER A 329 -10.96 15.13 21.29
C SER A 329 -11.44 14.45 22.58
N GLY A 330 -11.70 15.24 23.62
CA GLY A 330 -12.28 14.76 24.87
C GLY A 330 -11.28 14.06 25.82
N ARG A 331 -11.75 13.02 26.51
CA ARG A 331 -10.98 12.32 27.56
C ARG A 331 -9.88 11.42 26.99
N THR A 332 -10.11 10.80 25.84
CA THR A 332 -9.17 9.87 25.19
C THR A 332 -7.83 10.53 24.91
N GLY A 333 -7.81 11.67 24.22
CA GLY A 333 -6.56 12.42 23.97
C GLY A 333 -5.87 12.87 25.24
N LYS A 334 -6.61 13.47 26.19
CA LYS A 334 -6.06 13.88 27.49
C LYS A 334 -5.44 12.72 28.27
N ASN A 335 -6.06 11.55 28.26
CA ASN A 335 -5.56 10.37 28.94
C ASN A 335 -4.34 9.78 28.21
N MET A 336 -4.33 9.80 26.88
CA MET A 336 -3.17 9.37 26.08
C MET A 336 -1.96 10.27 26.31
N CYS A 337 -2.15 11.59 26.34
CA CYS A 337 -1.10 12.56 26.66
C CYS A 337 -0.51 12.32 28.06
N ARG A 338 -1.36 12.05 29.07
CA ARG A 338 -0.91 11.68 30.43
C ARG A 338 -0.14 10.35 30.44
N LEU A 339 -0.59 9.35 29.69
CA LEU A 339 0.07 8.05 29.58
C LEU A 339 1.50 8.20 29.04
N ILE A 340 1.68 8.94 27.95
CA ILE A 340 3.00 9.18 27.37
C ILE A 340 3.86 10.07 28.28
N ALA A 341 3.30 11.14 28.85
CA ALA A 341 4.03 12.02 29.77
C ALA A 341 4.60 11.28 30.99
N ASN A 342 3.87 10.29 31.51
CA ASN A 342 4.28 9.47 32.65
C ASN A 342 5.24 8.32 32.28
N ASN A 343 5.43 8.04 30.99
CA ASN A 343 6.36 7.02 30.52
C ASN A 343 7.77 7.63 30.35
N ARG A 344 8.59 7.50 31.40
CA ARG A 344 9.95 8.08 31.45
C ARG A 344 10.82 7.64 30.27
N ASN A 345 10.75 6.37 29.88
CA ASN A 345 11.54 5.84 28.77
C ASN A 345 11.10 6.45 27.45
N ALA A 346 9.79 6.47 27.16
CA ALA A 346 9.28 7.05 25.93
C ALA A 346 9.69 8.52 25.79
N VAL A 347 9.52 9.32 26.84
CA VAL A 347 9.88 10.75 26.77
C VAL A 347 11.39 10.95 26.63
N LYS A 348 12.20 10.21 27.40
CA LYS A 348 13.67 10.26 27.26
C LYS A 348 14.11 9.87 25.85
N ASN A 349 13.53 8.82 25.28
CA ASN A 349 13.84 8.36 23.94
C ASN A 349 13.48 9.41 22.88
N LEU A 350 12.33 10.07 23.01
CA LEU A 350 11.93 11.17 22.13
C LEU A 350 12.91 12.35 22.22
N GLU A 351 13.39 12.71 23.41
CA GLU A 351 14.43 13.73 23.58
C GLU A 351 15.73 13.33 22.88
N VAL A 352 16.18 12.08 23.05
CA VAL A 352 17.38 11.57 22.37
C VAL A 352 17.25 11.63 20.85
N VAL A 353 16.07 11.34 20.28
CA VAL A 353 15.82 11.47 18.84
C VAL A 353 16.06 12.91 18.36
N LEU A 354 15.63 13.91 19.13
CA LEU A 354 15.87 15.31 18.80
C LEU A 354 17.37 15.65 18.79
N GLU A 355 18.20 14.96 19.59
CA GLU A 355 19.64 15.21 19.68
C GLU A 355 20.46 14.46 18.61
N MET A 356 19.85 13.52 17.88
CA MET A 356 20.55 12.76 16.84
C MET A 356 21.03 13.65 15.68
N ASP A 357 22.17 13.28 15.10
CA ASP A 357 22.73 13.95 13.93
C ASP A 357 21.84 13.76 12.69
N ILE A 358 21.67 14.86 11.95
CA ILE A 358 20.80 14.98 10.78
C ILE A 358 21.51 14.50 9.51
N LYS A 359 22.86 14.50 9.50
CA LYS A 359 23.68 14.43 8.28
C LYS A 359 23.76 13.07 7.58
N SER A 360 23.01 12.04 7.97
CA SER A 360 23.30 10.68 7.45
C SER A 360 22.12 9.74 7.22
N ASN A 361 20.90 10.09 7.62
CA ASN A 361 19.77 9.16 7.47
C ASN A 361 18.44 9.91 7.39
N SER A 362 17.81 9.91 6.20
CA SER A 362 16.51 10.53 6.00
C SER A 362 15.41 9.98 6.95
N GLY A 363 15.53 8.71 7.36
CA GLY A 363 14.61 8.09 8.30
C GLY A 363 14.70 8.64 9.73
N ILE A 364 15.87 9.16 10.13
CA ILE A 364 16.03 9.85 11.42
C ILE A 364 15.33 11.21 11.38
N ILE A 365 15.42 11.93 10.26
CA ILE A 365 14.75 13.24 10.10
C ILE A 365 13.22 13.07 10.16
N GLU A 366 12.69 12.05 9.49
CA GLU A 366 11.25 11.72 9.58
C GLU A 366 10.86 11.38 11.02
N LEU A 367 11.69 10.62 11.74
CA LEU A 367 11.45 10.28 13.14
C LEU A 367 11.56 11.49 14.07
N GLN A 368 12.48 12.42 13.82
CA GLN A 368 12.60 13.70 14.53
C GLN A 368 11.33 14.53 14.39
N MET A 369 10.76 14.61 13.18
CA MET A 369 9.49 15.29 12.98
C MET A 369 8.36 14.64 13.80
N ARG A 370 8.32 13.30 13.88
CA ARG A 370 7.36 12.60 14.75
C ARG A 370 7.58 12.90 16.23
N ALA A 371 8.82 12.96 16.66
CA ALA A 371 9.15 13.33 18.03
C ALA A 371 8.68 14.75 18.35
N ILE A 372 8.94 15.71 17.45
CA ILE A 372 8.46 17.10 17.59
C ILE A 372 6.93 17.15 17.67
N GLU A 373 6.21 16.41 16.81
CA GLU A 373 4.75 16.36 16.81
C GLU A 373 4.19 15.88 18.16
N VAL A 374 4.72 14.77 18.68
CA VAL A 374 4.30 14.20 19.98
C VAL A 374 4.69 15.12 21.13
N LEU A 375 5.94 15.59 21.18
CA LEU A 375 6.42 16.48 22.25
C LEU A 375 5.68 17.82 22.27
N THR A 376 5.28 18.35 21.10
CA THR A 376 4.44 19.56 21.01
C THR A 376 3.09 19.33 21.65
N GLN A 377 2.42 18.22 21.36
CA GLN A 377 1.14 17.87 22.00
C GLN A 377 1.29 17.69 23.51
N LEU A 378 2.38 17.08 23.99
CA LEU A 378 2.67 16.98 25.43
C LEU A 378 2.90 18.35 26.07
N ALA A 379 3.62 19.24 25.39
CA ALA A 379 3.93 20.58 25.87
C ALA A 379 2.66 21.38 26.14
N LEU A 380 1.70 21.31 25.23
CA LEU A 380 0.41 22.00 25.29
C LEU A 380 -0.55 21.39 26.32
N HIS A 381 -0.40 20.10 26.62
CA HIS A 381 -1.23 19.41 27.62
C HIS A 381 -0.74 19.59 29.07
N HIS A 382 0.55 19.86 29.28
CA HIS A 382 1.15 20.07 30.60
C HIS A 382 1.96 21.38 30.66
N PRO A 383 1.32 22.55 30.50
CA PRO A 383 2.01 23.83 30.35
C PRO A 383 2.91 24.21 31.55
N ALA A 384 2.54 23.83 32.77
CA ALA A 384 3.21 24.27 34.01
C ALA A 384 4.21 23.28 34.65
N SER A 385 4.49 22.14 34.01
CA SER A 385 5.41 21.14 34.59
C SER A 385 6.88 21.58 34.47
N ALA A 386 7.55 21.87 35.59
CA ALA A 386 8.96 22.25 35.63
C ALA A 386 9.90 21.22 34.94
N SER A 387 9.61 19.92 35.08
CA SER A 387 10.37 18.86 34.38
C SER A 387 10.24 18.89 32.85
N PHE A 388 9.29 19.67 32.33
CA PHE A 388 9.04 19.79 30.90
C PHE A 388 9.64 21.07 30.30
N MET A 389 10.12 22.03 31.10
CA MET A 389 10.70 23.29 30.59
C MET A 389 11.99 23.04 29.81
N MET A 390 12.96 22.29 30.37
CA MET A 390 14.19 21.88 29.67
C MET A 390 13.90 21.08 28.38
N ARG A 391 12.79 20.34 28.35
CA ARG A 391 12.36 19.59 27.16
C ARG A 391 11.85 20.50 26.05
N ARG A 392 11.26 21.65 26.41
CA ARG A 392 10.75 22.63 25.44
C ARG A 392 11.85 23.36 24.71
N GLU A 393 12.94 23.70 25.40
CA GLU A 393 14.07 24.38 24.76
C GLU A 393 14.67 23.54 23.64
N LYS A 394 15.00 22.27 23.92
CA LYS A 394 15.50 21.32 22.91
C LYS A 394 14.51 21.07 21.78
N LEU A 395 13.21 21.00 22.12
CA LEU A 395 12.12 20.88 21.14
C LEU A 395 12.08 22.09 20.20
N ILE A 396 12.11 23.31 20.75
CA ILE A 396 12.05 24.56 20.00
C ILE A 396 13.32 24.71 19.14
N GLU A 397 14.50 24.45 19.70
CA GLU A 397 15.77 24.50 18.99
C GLU A 397 15.75 23.57 17.77
N ARG A 398 15.38 22.29 17.96
CA ARG A 398 15.33 21.34 16.84
C ARG A 398 14.24 21.70 15.83
N ALA A 399 13.07 22.14 16.29
CA ALA A 399 12.00 22.57 15.39
C ALA A 399 12.39 23.81 14.58
N LEU A 400 13.10 24.78 15.17
CA LEU A 400 13.66 25.93 14.47
C LEU A 400 14.70 25.50 13.44
N HIS A 401 15.59 24.57 13.79
CA HIS A 401 16.56 24.02 12.85
C HIS A 401 15.90 23.41 11.61
N ILE A 402 14.91 22.52 11.80
CA ILE A 402 14.17 21.92 10.68
C ILE A 402 13.36 22.99 9.91
N PHE A 403 12.81 23.97 10.61
CA PHE A 403 11.98 24.99 9.97
C PHE A 403 12.77 26.03 9.19
N LEU A 404 13.96 26.43 9.65
CA LEU A 404 14.73 27.54 9.08
C LEU A 404 15.90 27.10 8.22
N ALA A 405 16.54 25.96 8.53
CA ALA A 405 17.74 25.52 7.84
C ALA A 405 17.44 24.78 6.52
N ALA A 406 18.35 24.90 5.57
CA ALA A 406 18.27 24.26 4.25
C ALA A 406 19.19 23.04 4.13
N ASP A 407 20.22 22.95 4.97
CA ASP A 407 21.23 21.89 5.01
C ASP A 407 20.61 20.50 5.21
N TRP A 408 19.68 20.35 6.14
CA TRP A 408 19.00 19.08 6.39
C TRP A 408 18.20 18.61 5.17
N MET A 409 17.59 19.54 4.40
CA MET A 409 16.85 19.19 3.19
C MET A 409 17.79 18.70 2.10
N GLU A 410 18.96 19.32 1.95
CA GLU A 410 19.97 18.84 1.02
C GLU A 410 20.41 17.41 1.35
N ASP A 411 20.73 17.14 2.62
CA ASP A 411 21.17 15.82 3.06
C ASP A 411 20.06 14.77 2.96
N TYR A 412 18.82 15.13 3.32
CA TYR A 412 17.63 14.30 3.13
C TYR A 412 17.43 13.90 1.67
N LEU A 413 17.48 14.88 0.75
CA LEU A 413 17.29 14.66 -0.67
C LEU A 413 18.43 13.83 -1.28
N LYS A 414 19.67 14.03 -0.83
CA LYS A 414 20.84 13.23 -1.26
C LYS A 414 20.68 11.75 -0.87
N ASP A 415 20.31 11.48 0.38
CA ASP A 415 20.13 10.10 0.86
C ASP A 415 18.95 9.39 0.16
N GLU A 416 17.81 10.07 0.01
CA GLU A 416 16.65 9.51 -0.70
C GLU A 416 16.92 9.28 -2.19
N LYS A 417 17.62 10.20 -2.86
CA LYS A 417 18.05 9.99 -4.25
C LYS A 417 18.93 8.75 -4.38
N LYS A 418 19.89 8.56 -3.47
CA LYS A 418 20.74 7.35 -3.43
C LYS A 418 19.93 6.07 -3.24
N LYS A 419 18.86 6.10 -2.43
CA LYS A 419 17.94 4.96 -2.24
C LYS A 419 17.09 4.67 -3.47
N ILE A 420 16.66 5.70 -4.20
CA ILE A 420 15.86 5.58 -5.43
C ILE A 420 16.71 5.04 -6.59
N GLU A 421 17.97 5.46 -6.70
CA GLU A 421 18.87 5.07 -7.80
C GLU A 421 19.42 3.66 -7.67
N LYS A 422 19.54 3.13 -6.44
CA LYS A 422 19.94 1.73 -6.20
C LYS A 422 19.00 0.78 -6.99
N PRO A 423 19.54 -0.08 -7.86
CA PRO A 423 18.72 -1.00 -8.63
C PRO A 423 17.99 -1.97 -7.69
N THR A 424 16.65 -1.99 -7.76
CA THR A 424 15.87 -3.07 -7.17
C THR A 424 16.23 -4.37 -7.90
N LEU A 425 16.59 -5.42 -7.17
CA LEU A 425 17.02 -6.75 -7.67
C LEU A 425 15.93 -7.51 -8.45
N SER A 426 14.89 -6.85 -8.99
CA SER A 426 13.77 -7.47 -9.69
C SER A 426 13.94 -7.52 -11.23
N GLN A 427 15.08 -7.07 -11.78
CA GLN A 427 15.31 -7.02 -13.22
C GLN A 427 16.35 -8.02 -13.74
N LYS A 428 16.61 -9.12 -13.01
CA LYS A 428 17.47 -10.20 -13.51
C LYS A 428 16.63 -11.43 -13.87
N ASN A 429 16.53 -11.63 -15.19
CA ASN A 429 16.27 -12.89 -15.90
C ASN A 429 14.83 -13.42 -15.91
N THR A 430 14.15 -13.16 -17.03
CA THR A 430 13.31 -14.19 -17.67
C THR A 430 13.83 -14.37 -19.09
N SER A 431 14.63 -15.41 -19.30
CA SER A 431 15.02 -15.86 -20.63
C SER A 431 13.80 -16.50 -21.31
N PRO A 432 13.38 -16.08 -22.52
CA PRO A 432 12.40 -16.83 -23.28
C PRO A 432 13.04 -18.11 -23.84
N ILE A 433 12.32 -19.21 -23.73
CA ILE A 433 12.60 -20.48 -24.41
C ILE A 433 12.70 -20.21 -25.93
N PRO A 434 13.74 -20.69 -26.64
CA PRO A 434 13.95 -20.33 -28.04
C PRO A 434 13.06 -21.17 -28.97
N SER A 435 12.35 -20.52 -29.89
CA SER A 435 11.84 -21.17 -31.11
C SER A 435 12.03 -20.25 -32.32
N MET A 436 12.34 -20.87 -33.45
CA MET A 436 12.88 -20.34 -34.70
C MET A 436 12.24 -19.04 -35.21
N GLY A 437 12.86 -17.88 -34.92
CA GLY A 437 12.43 -16.55 -35.36
C GLY A 437 13.39 -15.40 -35.03
N ARG A 438 14.73 -15.60 -35.17
CA ARG A 438 15.81 -14.72 -34.64
C ARG A 438 15.69 -13.21 -34.87
N CYS A 439 14.99 -12.75 -35.91
CA CYS A 439 14.92 -11.32 -36.24
C CYS A 439 13.84 -10.56 -35.44
N ILE A 440 12.68 -11.19 -35.22
CA ILE A 440 11.56 -10.59 -34.47
C ILE A 440 11.89 -10.53 -32.98
N ASP A 441 12.53 -11.58 -32.44
CA ASP A 441 12.93 -11.64 -31.03
C ASP A 441 13.91 -10.53 -30.63
N ASN A 442 14.86 -10.20 -31.51
CA ASN A 442 15.81 -9.11 -31.30
C ASN A 442 15.13 -7.73 -31.31
N LEU A 443 14.13 -7.54 -32.18
CA LEU A 443 13.37 -6.29 -32.24
C LEU A 443 12.50 -6.14 -30.98
N ILE A 444 11.81 -7.22 -30.56
CA ILE A 444 11.03 -7.27 -29.33
C ILE A 444 11.92 -6.99 -28.11
N LYS A 445 13.11 -7.59 -28.04
CA LYS A 445 14.08 -7.35 -26.96
C LYS A 445 14.49 -5.88 -26.88
N LYS A 446 14.89 -5.26 -28.00
CA LYS A 446 15.26 -3.83 -28.03
C LYS A 446 14.10 -2.92 -27.61
N VAL A 447 12.89 -3.20 -28.07
CA VAL A 447 11.69 -2.43 -27.68
C VAL A 447 11.40 -2.59 -26.19
N LYS A 448 11.53 -3.80 -25.64
CA LYS A 448 11.38 -4.07 -24.21
C LYS A 448 12.42 -3.34 -23.36
N GLU A 449 13.69 -3.39 -23.75
CA GLU A 449 14.77 -2.69 -23.04
C GLU A 449 14.57 -1.17 -23.05
N LYS A 450 14.19 -0.59 -24.20
CA LYS A 450 13.91 0.84 -24.31
C LYS A 450 12.71 1.25 -23.44
N ARG A 451 11.62 0.48 -23.46
CA ARG A 451 10.44 0.71 -22.60
C ARG A 451 10.76 0.56 -21.12
N ALA A 452 11.54 -0.46 -20.75
CA ALA A 452 11.95 -0.68 -19.36
C ALA A 452 12.84 0.47 -18.85
N LYS A 453 13.75 0.98 -19.70
CA LYS A 453 14.56 2.16 -19.39
C LYS A 453 13.69 3.40 -19.17
N GLN A 454 12.79 3.70 -20.10
CA GLN A 454 11.88 4.84 -19.99
C GLN A 454 10.97 4.73 -18.76
N ALA A 455 10.38 3.55 -18.50
CA ALA A 455 9.55 3.32 -17.33
C ALA A 455 10.33 3.48 -16.02
N ARG A 456 11.62 3.09 -16.00
CA ARG A 456 12.50 3.31 -14.85
C ARG A 456 12.77 4.79 -14.63
N GLU A 457 13.11 5.54 -15.67
CA GLU A 457 13.33 6.99 -15.61
C GLU A 457 12.08 7.72 -15.09
N THR A 458 10.91 7.44 -15.68
CA THR A 458 9.63 8.01 -15.20
C THR A 458 9.32 7.62 -13.75
N ARG A 459 9.63 6.38 -13.34
CA ARG A 459 9.45 5.93 -11.96
C ARG A 459 10.38 6.66 -10.98
N VAL A 460 11.64 6.86 -11.36
CA VAL A 460 12.63 7.60 -10.56
C VAL A 460 12.18 9.05 -10.40
N GLU A 461 11.77 9.71 -11.50
CA GLU A 461 11.26 11.08 -11.47
C GLU A 461 10.02 11.21 -10.57
N LYS A 462 9.04 10.30 -10.72
CA LYS A 462 7.84 10.28 -9.87
C LYS A 462 8.19 10.11 -8.40
N LYS A 463 9.08 9.17 -8.06
CA LYS A 463 9.52 8.97 -6.67
C LYS A 463 10.24 10.21 -6.13
N MET A 464 11.08 10.84 -6.93
CA MET A 464 11.81 12.04 -6.52
C MET A 464 10.85 13.20 -6.21
N LYS A 465 9.80 13.39 -7.01
CA LYS A 465 8.74 14.39 -6.73
C LYS A 465 8.01 14.12 -5.41
N GLU A 466 7.73 12.86 -5.08
CA GLU A 466 7.13 12.49 -3.78
C GLU A 466 8.08 12.77 -2.60
N VAL A 467 9.38 12.53 -2.77
CA VAL A 467 10.40 12.87 -1.77
C VAL A 467 10.48 14.39 -1.54
N GLN A 468 10.47 15.19 -2.60
CA GLN A 468 10.44 16.66 -2.50
C GLN A 468 9.21 17.15 -1.74
N LYS A 469 8.04 16.58 -2.06
CA LYS A 469 6.78 16.87 -1.36
C LYS A 469 6.86 16.48 0.12
N THR A 470 7.55 15.38 0.43
CA THR A 470 7.77 14.94 1.81
C THR A 470 8.65 15.91 2.57
N ALA A 471 9.78 16.35 2.00
CA ALA A 471 10.64 17.37 2.60
C ALA A 471 9.90 18.69 2.87
N SER A 472 9.12 19.18 1.89
CA SER A 472 8.28 20.37 2.06
C SER A 472 7.29 20.21 3.22
N ARG A 473 6.64 19.05 3.32
CA ARG A 473 5.70 18.73 4.40
C ARG A 473 6.36 18.63 5.78
N LEU A 474 7.58 18.10 5.87
CA LEU A 474 8.33 18.07 7.13
C LEU A 474 8.64 19.49 7.62
N LYS A 475 9.09 20.38 6.72
CA LYS A 475 9.30 21.80 7.02
C LYS A 475 7.99 22.46 7.50
N GLU A 476 6.90 22.27 6.78
CA GLU A 476 5.58 22.79 7.16
C GLU A 476 5.16 22.35 8.57
N LYS A 477 5.32 21.06 8.88
CA LYS A 477 4.97 20.50 10.19
C LYS A 477 5.83 21.04 11.33
N ALA A 478 7.11 21.31 11.08
CA ALA A 478 7.97 21.97 12.06
C ALA A 478 7.49 23.42 12.32
N GLY A 479 7.10 24.15 11.27
CA GLY A 479 6.50 25.48 11.39
C GLY A 479 5.20 25.48 12.18
N GLU A 480 4.30 24.53 11.89
CA GLU A 480 3.04 24.36 12.62
C GLU A 480 3.29 24.13 14.12
N ALA A 481 4.23 23.24 14.46
CA ALA A 481 4.60 22.96 15.84
C ALA A 481 5.11 24.23 16.56
N LEU A 482 5.99 25.00 15.94
CA LEU A 482 6.47 26.28 16.47
C LEU A 482 5.37 27.32 16.62
N ALA A 483 4.43 27.40 15.67
CA ALA A 483 3.27 28.29 15.75
C ALA A 483 2.34 27.93 16.91
N MET A 484 2.16 26.63 17.19
CA MET A 484 1.41 26.16 18.35
C MET A 484 2.13 26.50 19.66
N LEU A 485 3.43 26.19 19.77
CA LEU A 485 4.23 26.47 20.96
C LEU A 485 4.32 27.97 21.27
N SER A 486 4.51 28.81 20.25
CA SER A 486 4.53 30.26 20.43
C SER A 486 3.18 30.84 20.83
N SER A 487 2.07 30.15 20.54
CA SER A 487 0.73 30.61 20.94
C SER A 487 0.38 30.25 22.39
N ASP A 488 1.14 29.35 23.01
CA ASP A 488 0.95 28.95 24.40
C ASP A 488 1.74 29.88 25.35
N SER A 489 1.08 30.34 26.41
CA SER A 489 1.64 31.35 27.32
C SER A 489 2.85 30.87 28.13
N GLU A 490 2.99 29.55 28.34
CA GLU A 490 4.11 28.97 29.07
C GLU A 490 5.20 28.48 28.13
N ALA A 491 4.85 27.91 26.96
CA ALA A 491 5.84 27.44 26.01
C ALA A 491 6.57 28.58 25.28
N ILE A 492 5.92 29.74 25.08
CA ILE A 492 6.58 30.92 24.51
C ILE A 492 7.80 31.38 25.34
N LYS A 493 7.82 31.11 26.65
CA LYS A 493 8.91 31.51 27.54
C LYS A 493 10.23 30.77 27.24
N SER A 494 10.14 29.59 26.62
CA SER A 494 11.29 28.79 26.22
C SER A 494 11.84 29.18 24.83
N PHE A 495 11.25 30.17 24.15
CA PHE A 495 11.84 30.73 22.94
C PHE A 495 12.97 31.69 23.35
N THR A 496 14.20 31.23 23.24
CA THR A 496 15.42 32.01 23.48
C THR A 496 15.85 32.83 22.26
N GLY A 497 14.91 33.11 21.34
CA GLY A 497 15.13 33.56 19.96
C GLY A 497 16.36 34.42 19.76
N CYS A 498 17.33 33.89 19.01
CA CYS A 498 18.49 34.66 18.58
C CYS A 498 18.04 35.69 17.52
N ASP A 499 18.71 36.84 17.45
CA ASP A 499 18.47 37.83 16.40
C ASP A 499 18.57 37.22 14.98
N ASP A 500 19.42 36.19 14.81
CA ASP A 500 19.54 35.41 13.57
C ASP A 500 18.24 34.66 13.22
N ASP A 501 17.63 33.97 14.18
CA ASP A 501 16.38 33.21 13.95
C ASP A 501 15.24 34.15 13.57
N ILE A 502 15.16 35.33 14.21
CA ILE A 502 14.17 36.36 13.89
C ILE A 502 14.40 36.90 12.47
N HIS A 503 15.66 37.12 12.09
CA HIS A 503 15.99 37.57 10.74
C HIS A 503 15.56 36.55 9.69
N ARG A 504 15.89 35.27 9.90
CA ARG A 504 15.54 34.16 8.98
C ARG A 504 14.04 33.90 8.91
N LEU A 505 13.32 34.04 10.02
CA LEU A 505 11.86 34.04 10.02
C LEU A 505 11.31 35.21 9.18
N THR A 506 11.88 36.41 9.33
CA THR A 506 11.45 37.58 8.55
C THR A 506 11.71 37.39 7.06
N GLU A 507 12.84 36.79 6.69
CA GLU A 507 13.17 36.43 5.32
C GLU A 507 12.15 35.44 4.72
N LEU A 508 11.72 34.42 5.47
CA LEU A 508 10.69 33.48 5.01
C LEU A 508 9.32 34.14 4.75
N LEU A 509 9.03 35.31 5.32
CA LEU A 509 7.83 36.09 4.97
C LEU A 509 7.95 36.82 3.63
N ASP A 510 9.17 37.05 3.13
CA ASP A 510 9.37 37.75 1.87
C ASP A 510 8.71 36.96 0.73
N CYS A 511 7.74 37.58 0.07
CA CYS A 511 7.01 36.99 -1.05
C CYS A 511 7.88 36.84 -2.31
N ASN A 512 9.02 37.53 -2.35
CA ASN A 512 10.01 37.40 -3.42
C ASN A 512 10.74 36.06 -3.35
N ILE A 513 10.88 35.48 -2.15
CA ILE A 513 11.53 34.18 -1.95
C ILE A 513 10.48 33.08 -2.11
N LYS A 514 10.38 32.52 -3.32
CA LYS A 514 9.35 31.53 -3.68
C LYS A 514 9.76 30.09 -3.32
N SER A 515 11.04 29.77 -3.49
CA SER A 515 11.56 28.42 -3.36
C SER A 515 12.89 28.40 -2.59
N ILE A 516 13.21 27.25 -2.03
CA ILE A 516 14.50 26.95 -1.40
C ILE A 516 15.29 26.11 -2.38
N LYS A 517 16.50 26.55 -2.72
CA LYS A 517 17.42 25.82 -3.59
C LYS A 517 18.22 24.83 -2.76
N CYS A 518 18.10 23.54 -3.09
CA CYS A 518 18.83 22.46 -2.46
C CYS A 518 19.80 21.83 -3.46
N LYS A 519 21.10 21.85 -3.15
CA LYS A 519 22.14 21.22 -3.97
C LYS A 519 22.24 19.74 -3.63
N ILE A 520 21.85 18.87 -4.56
CA ILE A 520 21.87 17.42 -4.37
C ILE A 520 23.16 16.81 -4.97
N SER A 521 23.71 17.41 -6.02
CA SER A 521 25.02 17.05 -6.58
C SER A 521 25.70 18.29 -7.17
N THR A 522 26.91 18.14 -7.73
CA THR A 522 27.64 19.25 -8.39
C THR A 522 26.89 19.82 -9.60
N ALA A 523 25.96 19.05 -10.18
CA ALA A 523 25.16 19.46 -11.35
C ALA A 523 23.64 19.49 -11.09
N ASP A 524 23.15 18.85 -10.02
CA ASP A 524 21.71 18.74 -9.73
C ASP A 524 21.30 19.67 -8.59
N THR A 525 20.52 20.69 -8.93
CA THR A 525 19.82 21.54 -7.96
C THR A 525 18.33 21.26 -8.03
N VAL A 526 17.70 21.10 -6.87
CA VAL A 526 16.25 20.95 -6.74
C VAL A 526 15.70 22.15 -6.01
N GLU A 527 14.59 22.68 -6.51
CA GLU A 527 13.86 23.75 -5.85
C GLU A 527 12.66 23.17 -5.09
N ILE A 528 12.53 23.54 -3.82
CA ILE A 528 11.36 23.22 -2.99
C ILE A 528 10.58 24.50 -2.74
N ASP A 529 9.33 24.55 -3.21
CA ASP A 529 8.46 25.69 -2.98
C ASP A 529 8.16 25.90 -1.50
N ILE A 530 8.19 27.15 -1.07
CA ILE A 530 7.79 27.55 0.29
C ILE A 530 6.25 27.63 0.32
N ASN A 531 5.63 26.66 0.98
CA ASN A 531 4.17 26.60 1.12
C ASN A 531 3.65 27.86 1.86
N THR A 532 2.44 28.29 1.47
CA THR A 532 1.66 29.32 2.17
C THR A 532 1.50 29.01 3.66
N ASP A 533 1.34 27.73 4.03
CA ASP A 533 1.22 27.30 5.43
C ASP A 533 2.49 27.59 6.25
N CYS A 534 3.67 27.49 5.65
CA CYS A 534 4.92 27.91 6.28
C CYS A 534 4.90 29.41 6.58
N ARG A 535 4.45 30.24 5.64
CA ARG A 535 4.35 31.71 5.82
C ARG A 535 3.33 32.08 6.89
N ILE A 536 2.19 31.38 6.95
CA ILE A 536 1.20 31.55 8.01
C ILE A 536 1.82 31.23 9.37
N SER A 537 2.55 30.11 9.47
CA SER A 537 3.22 29.69 10.70
C SER A 537 4.24 30.74 11.18
N VAL A 538 5.10 31.23 10.27
CA VAL A 538 6.05 32.32 10.55
C VAL A 538 5.33 33.55 11.09
N GLY A 539 4.23 33.92 10.44
CA GLY A 539 3.44 35.06 10.83
C GLY A 539 2.86 34.95 12.24
N VAL A 540 2.39 33.76 12.63
CA VAL A 540 1.91 33.49 13.99
C VAL A 540 3.06 33.59 14.99
N ILE A 541 4.21 32.97 14.69
CA ILE A 541 5.40 32.96 15.55
C ILE A 541 5.86 34.40 15.84
N LEU A 542 6.10 35.19 14.80
CA LEU A 542 6.59 36.58 14.95
C LEU A 542 5.60 37.47 15.69
N LYS A 543 4.29 37.30 15.46
CA LYS A 543 3.23 38.03 16.19
C LYS A 543 3.25 37.71 17.68
N ASN A 544 3.41 36.44 18.04
CA ASN A 544 3.39 36.05 19.44
C ASN A 544 4.70 36.46 20.15
N LEU A 545 5.84 36.27 19.49
CA LEU A 545 7.14 36.72 20.01
C LEU A 545 7.18 38.24 20.23
N SER A 546 6.60 39.05 19.34
CA SER A 546 6.58 40.50 19.51
C SER A 546 5.71 40.97 20.70
N ASN A 547 4.69 40.19 21.07
CA ASN A 547 3.86 40.47 22.24
C ASN A 547 4.54 40.05 23.55
N TYR A 548 5.40 39.03 23.51
CA TYR A 548 6.09 38.50 24.69
C TYR A 548 7.40 39.24 24.98
N VAL A 549 8.19 39.54 23.95
CA VAL A 549 9.48 40.22 24.07
C VAL A 549 9.23 41.71 24.28
N LYS A 550 9.53 42.22 25.47
CA LYS A 550 9.49 43.66 25.83
C LYS A 550 10.49 44.54 25.02
N ALA A 551 11.16 44.03 23.99
CA ALA A 551 12.21 44.74 23.26
C ALA A 551 11.65 45.63 22.12
N PRO A 552 12.14 46.87 21.95
CA PRO A 552 11.75 47.77 20.86
C PRO A 552 12.05 47.24 19.44
N THR A 553 12.97 46.28 19.31
CA THR A 553 13.53 45.82 18.02
C THR A 553 12.52 45.03 17.16
N LEU A 554 11.76 44.11 17.76
CA LEU A 554 10.68 43.40 17.05
C LEU A 554 9.52 44.33 16.70
N ARG A 555 9.25 45.34 17.53
CA ARG A 555 8.27 46.40 17.21
C ARG A 555 8.71 47.20 15.99
N LYS A 556 10.01 47.50 15.85
CA LYS A 556 10.59 48.14 14.66
C LYS A 556 10.47 47.26 13.40
N VAL A 557 10.84 45.98 13.46
CA VAL A 557 10.72 45.05 12.33
C VAL A 557 9.25 44.85 11.93
N TRP A 558 8.36 44.71 12.90
CA TRP A 558 6.91 44.62 12.65
C TRP A 558 6.36 45.92 12.04
N LEU A 559 6.87 47.10 12.45
CA LEU A 559 6.53 48.42 11.90
C LEU A 559 7.22 48.74 10.55
N THR A 560 8.24 47.99 10.12
CA THR A 560 8.86 48.13 8.79
C THR A 560 8.38 47.08 7.78
N THR A 561 7.64 46.05 8.20
CA THR A 561 6.97 45.14 7.24
C THR A 561 5.99 45.91 6.34
N PRO A 562 5.99 45.67 5.01
CA PRO A 562 5.11 46.37 4.07
C PRO A 562 3.63 46.28 4.48
N THR A 563 2.90 47.39 4.33
CA THR A 563 1.45 47.48 4.60
C THR A 563 0.58 46.41 3.91
N PRO A 564 0.87 45.93 2.68
CA PRO A 564 0.13 44.81 2.07
C PRO A 564 0.27 43.50 2.87
N THR A 565 1.44 43.28 3.47
CA THR A 565 1.71 42.10 4.29
C THR A 565 0.90 42.18 5.59
N ARG A 566 0.84 43.35 6.25
CA ARG A 566 -0.03 43.58 7.43
C ARG A 566 -1.52 43.45 7.15
N GLN A 567 -1.99 43.82 5.96
CA GLN A 567 -3.38 43.62 5.55
C GLN A 567 -3.71 42.15 5.26
N LYS A 568 -2.76 41.37 4.72
CA LYS A 568 -2.90 39.90 4.65
C LYS A 568 -2.94 39.28 6.06
N PHE A 569 -2.19 39.81 7.02
CA PHE A 569 -2.22 39.40 8.43
C PHE A 569 -3.58 39.63 9.12
N SER A 570 -4.25 40.75 8.85
CA SER A 570 -5.60 41.01 9.40
C SER A 570 -6.65 40.10 8.77
N ALA A 571 -6.51 39.74 7.49
CA ALA A 571 -7.37 38.76 6.81
C ALA A 571 -7.20 37.33 7.38
N ILE A 572 -5.98 36.93 7.75
CA ILE A 572 -5.71 35.63 8.41
C ILE A 572 -6.36 35.54 9.80
N ASN A 573 -6.46 36.65 10.54
CA ASN A 573 -7.16 36.67 11.84
C ASN A 573 -8.65 36.29 11.72
N PHE A 574 -9.28 36.48 10.56
CA PHE A 574 -10.67 36.08 10.33
C PHE A 574 -10.83 34.54 10.22
N CYS A 575 -9.79 33.83 9.79
CA CYS A 575 -9.77 32.36 9.76
C CYS A 575 -9.49 31.72 11.12
N LYS A 576 -8.79 32.40 12.04
CA LYS A 576 -8.46 31.88 13.38
C LYS A 576 -9.72 31.60 14.22
N ASN A 577 -10.80 32.36 14.02
CA ASN A 577 -12.10 32.10 14.67
C ASN A 577 -12.88 30.92 14.08
N LYS A 578 -12.34 30.21 13.06
CA LYS A 578 -12.89 28.97 12.50
C LYS A 578 -11.98 27.74 12.65
N CYS A 579 -10.77 27.89 13.20
CA CYS A 579 -9.86 26.76 13.42
C CYS A 579 -10.19 26.00 14.72
N THR A 580 -11.42 25.50 14.83
CA THR A 580 -11.66 24.24 15.54
C THR A 580 -11.08 23.13 14.68
N TRP A 581 -10.19 22.31 15.26
CA TRP A 581 -9.69 21.05 14.73
C TRP A 581 -10.70 20.36 13.78
N LYS A 582 -10.51 20.52 12.47
CA LYS A 582 -11.07 19.63 11.46
C LYS A 582 -9.92 18.80 10.92
N GLY A 583 -9.69 17.67 11.59
CA GLY A 583 -9.07 16.54 10.92
C GLY A 583 -10.02 16.07 9.81
N GLY A 584 -9.57 16.12 8.56
CA GLY A 584 -10.34 15.62 7.42
C GLY A 584 -9.95 16.34 6.13
N CYS A 585 -9.34 15.61 5.21
CA CYS A 585 -9.05 16.06 3.85
C CYS A 585 -10.28 16.66 3.15
N LEU A 586 -10.04 17.75 2.42
CA LEU A 586 -10.65 18.17 1.16
C LEU A 586 -11.93 17.44 0.71
N SER A 587 -13.04 18.19 0.71
CA SER A 587 -14.09 18.06 -0.29
C SER A 587 -14.52 19.47 -0.71
N PHE A 588 -13.86 20.00 -1.76
CA PHE A 588 -14.45 21.04 -2.58
C PHE A 588 -14.97 20.37 -3.85
N TYR A 589 -16.27 20.11 -3.89
CA TYR A 589 -17.01 20.05 -5.15
C TYR A 589 -17.74 21.39 -5.30
N HIS A 590 -17.53 21.98 -6.46
CA HIS A 590 -18.12 23.21 -6.95
C HIS A 590 -19.67 23.21 -6.86
N ILE A 591 -20.22 24.39 -6.57
CA ILE A 591 -21.43 24.88 -7.26
C ILE A 591 -20.99 25.31 -8.65
#